data_AF-A0A536ZH44-F1
#
_entry.id   AF-A0A536ZH44-F1
#
_cell.length_a   1.000
_cell.length_b   1.000
_cell.length_c   1.000
_cell.angle_alpha   90.00
_cell.angle_beta   90.00
_cell.angle_gamma   90.00
#
_symmetry.space_group_name_H-M   'P 1'
#
loop_
_entity.id
_entity.type
_entity.pdbx_description
1 polymer ?
#
loop_
_entity_poly.entity_id
_entity_poly.type
_entity_poly.pdbx_seq_one_letter_code
_entity_poly.pdbx_strand_id
1 'polypeptide(L)' 'VNCVMPSIIDTPQNRAAMPDADPRRWVAPAALAEVILFLASDAARAIHGAAIPVVGLS' A
#
# COMPACT_ATOMS: atom_id res chain seq x y z
N VAL A 1 -1.02 7.38 -16.02
CA VAL A 1 -0.75 6.03 -15.44
C VAL A 1 0.28 6.20 -14.35
N ASN A 2 0.06 5.59 -13.18
CA ASN A 2 0.97 5.57 -12.03
C ASN A 2 1.11 4.13 -11.53
N CYS A 3 2.15 3.87 -10.74
CA CYS A 3 2.37 2.60 -10.04
C CYS A 3 2.30 2.81 -8.53
N VAL A 4 1.53 1.98 -7.83
CA VAL A 4 1.51 1.90 -6.37
C VAL A 4 2.31 0.68 -5.95
N MET A 5 3.36 0.89 -5.16
CA MET A 5 4.34 -0.14 -4.79
C MET A 5 4.23 -0.44 -3.29
N PRO A 6 3.27 -1.28 -2.86
CA PRO A 6 3.22 -1.73 -1.48
C PRO A 6 4.43 -2.63 -1.17
N SER A 7 4.89 -2.56 0.07
CA SER A 7 5.72 -3.62 0.66
C SER A 7 4.86 -4.87 0.97
N ILE A 8 4.95 -5.46 2.15
CA ILE A 8 4.06 -6.58 2.54
C ILE A 8 2.72 -5.99 2.96
N ILE A 9 1.63 -6.42 2.33
CA ILE A 9 0.27 -6.04 2.73
C ILE A 9 -0.19 -6.97 3.85
N ASP A 10 -0.82 -6.41 4.87
CA ASP A 10 -1.40 -7.18 5.96
C ASP A 10 -2.67 -7.93 5.53
N THR A 11 -2.48 -9.17 5.08
CA THR A 11 -3.55 -10.08 4.64
C THR A 11 -3.53 -11.37 5.47
N PRO A 12 -4.67 -12.06 5.64
CA PRO A 12 -4.70 -13.36 6.31
C PRO A 12 -3.74 -14.38 5.68
N GLN A 13 -3.63 -14.37 4.35
CA GLN A 13 -2.72 -15.25 3.60
C GLN A 13 -1.26 -14.96 3.93
N ASN A 14 -0.86 -13.69 3.99
CA ASN A 14 0.51 -13.32 4.36
C ASN A 14 0.81 -13.66 5.83
N ARG A 15 -0.14 -13.45 6.74
CA ARG A 15 -0.01 -13.86 8.14
C ARG A 15 0.19 -15.37 8.29
N ALA A 16 -0.56 -16.17 7.53
CA ALA A 16 -0.43 -17.63 7.55
C ALA A 16 0.89 -18.12 6.92
N ALA A 17 1.37 -17.45 5.87
CA ALA A 17 2.62 -17.80 5.20
C ALA A 17 3.88 -17.33 5.94
N MET A 18 3.76 -16.31 6.80
CA MET A 18 4.87 -15.70 7.54
C MET A 18 4.53 -15.57 9.04
N PRO A 19 4.33 -16.68 9.76
CA PRO A 19 3.84 -16.67 11.15
C PRO A 19 4.77 -15.99 12.15
N ASP A 20 6.08 -15.97 11.87
CA ASP A 20 7.10 -15.37 12.75
C ASP A 20 7.37 -13.89 12.46
N ALA A 21 6.75 -13.33 11.42
CA ALA A 21 6.93 -11.92 11.07
C ALA A 21 6.01 -11.01 11.90
N ASP A 22 6.46 -9.78 12.18
CA ASP A 22 5.67 -8.78 12.89
C ASP A 22 4.71 -8.03 11.93
N PRO A 23 3.38 -8.29 11.97
CA PRO A 23 2.44 -7.67 11.04
C PRO A 23 2.27 -6.17 11.26
N ARG A 24 2.72 -5.63 12.40
CA ARG A 24 2.71 -4.17 12.64
C ARG A 24 3.63 -3.40 11.70
N ARG A 25 4.59 -4.09 11.06
CA ARG A 25 5.50 -3.51 10.06
C ARG A 25 4.95 -3.58 8.63
N TRP A 26 3.75 -4.13 8.45
CA TRP A 26 3.13 -4.34 7.14
C TRP A 26 2.18 -3.21 6.78
N VAL A 27 1.92 -3.06 5.50
CA VAL A 27 0.97 -2.06 4.98
C VAL A 27 -0.44 -2.51 5.33
N ALA A 28 -1.16 -1.71 6.11
CA ALA A 28 -2.58 -1.92 6.35
C ALA A 28 -3.37 -1.77 5.03
N PRO A 29 -4.28 -2.71 4.67
CA PRO A 29 -5.08 -2.61 3.45
C PRO A 29 -5.88 -1.30 3.33
N ALA A 30 -6.40 -0.79 4.45
CA ALA A 30 -7.14 0.46 4.49
C ALA A 30 -6.26 1.65 4.07
N ALA A 31 -5.03 1.74 4.60
CA ALA A 31 -4.10 2.81 4.23
C ALA A 31 -3.68 2.73 2.75
N LEU A 32 -3.48 1.52 2.22
CA LEU A 32 -3.21 1.34 0.79
C LEU A 32 -4.40 1.79 -0.07
N ALA A 33 -5.63 1.49 0.36
CA ALA A 33 -6.84 1.90 -0.34
C ALA A 33 -7.00 3.43 -0.37
N GLU A 34 -6.65 4.13 0.70
CA GLU A 34 -6.68 5.60 0.75
C GLU A 34 -5.73 6.23 -0.27
N VAL A 35 -4.52 5.69 -0.44
CA VAL A 35 -3.59 6.14 -1.49
C VAL A 35 -4.18 5.93 -2.88
N ILE A 36 -4.78 4.77 -3.13
CA ILE A 36 -5.43 4.47 -4.42
C ILE A 36 -6.60 5.44 -4.66
N LEU A 37 -7.42 5.69 -3.64
CA LEU A 37 -8.54 6.63 -3.72
C LEU A 37 -8.08 8.05 -4.05
N PHE A 38 -7.00 8.52 -3.42
CA PHE A 38 -6.38 9.80 -3.77
C PHE A 38 -5.95 9.85 -5.23
N LEU A 39 -5.23 8.83 -5.70
CA LEU A 39 -4.75 8.75 -7.08
C LEU A 39 -5.87 8.63 -8.12
N ALA A 40 -7.03 8.11 -7.72
CA ALA A 40 -8.23 8.03 -8.55
C ALA A 40 -9.05 9.34 -8.57
N SER A 41 -8.75 10.29 -7.67
CA SER A 41 -9.50 11.54 -7.56
C SER A 41 -9.01 12.64 -8.51
N ASP A 42 -9.84 13.66 -8.75
CA ASP A 42 -9.49 14.84 -9.55
C ASP A 42 -8.27 15.62 -9.00
N ALA A 43 -7.97 15.47 -7.71
CA ALA A 43 -6.82 16.09 -7.09
C ALA A 43 -5.49 15.56 -7.68
N ALA A 44 -5.48 14.33 -8.18
CA ALA A 44 -4.31 13.68 -8.78
C ALA A 44 -4.21 13.86 -10.30
N ARG A 45 -5.06 14.69 -10.95
CA ARG A 45 -5.13 14.80 -12.43
C ARG A 45 -3.80 15.11 -13.13
N ALA A 46 -2.89 15.80 -12.45
CA ALA A 46 -1.58 16.18 -12.99
C ALA A 46 -0.46 15.18 -12.64
N ILE A 47 -0.77 14.11 -11.90
CA ILE A 47 0.21 13.11 -11.46
C ILE A 47 0.21 11.97 -12.48
N HIS A 48 1.33 11.81 -13.18
CA HIS A 48 1.52 10.75 -14.16
C HIS A 48 2.97 10.27 -14.19
N GLY A 49 3.17 8.97 -14.47
CA GLY A 49 4.49 8.35 -14.57
C GLY A 49 5.18 8.14 -13.22
N ALA A 50 4.46 8.32 -12.11
CA ALA A 50 5.03 8.16 -10.77
C ALA A 50 5.05 6.70 -10.32
N ALA A 51 6.10 6.34 -9.57
CA ALA A 51 6.18 5.11 -8.79
C ALA A 51 6.15 5.48 -7.31
N ILE A 52 5.12 5.04 -6.60
CA ILE A 52 4.80 5.52 -5.25
C ILE A 52 5.00 4.37 -4.26
N PRO A 53 6.07 4.36 -3.47
CA PRO A 53 6.26 3.40 -2.40
C PRO A 53 5.21 3.56 -1.31
N VAL A 54 4.64 2.45 -0.86
CA VAL A 54 3.77 2.38 0.32
C VAL A 54 4.37 1.37 1.30
N VAL A 55 4.91 1.86 2.41
CA VAL A 55 5.62 1.06 3.41
C VAL A 55 4.90 1.10 4.74
N GLY A 56 4.90 -0.01 5.48
CA GLY A 56 4.38 -0.03 6.85
C GLY A 56 5.24 0.86 7.73
N LEU A 57 4.66 1.95 8.24
CA LEU A 57 5.34 2.84 9.18
C LEU A 57 5.27 2.18 10.57
N SER A 58 6.43 2.10 11.22
CA SER A 58 6.61 1.50 12.56
C SER A 58 6.04 2.38 13.66
#